data_AF-A0A535I615-F1
#
_entry.id   AF-A0A535I615-F1
#
_cell.length_a   1.000
_cell.length_b   1.000
_cell.length_c   1.000
_cell.angle_alpha   90.00
_cell.angle_beta   90.00
_cell.angle_gamma   90.00
#
_symmetry.space_group_name_H-M   'P 1'
#
loop_
_entity.id
_entity.type
_entity.pdbx_description
1 polymer ?
#
loop_
_entity_poly.entity_id
_entity_poly.type
_entity_poly.pdbx_seq_one_letter_code
_entity_poly.pdbx_strand_id
1 'polypeptide(L)'
;MGAPWPPANITVILLSIRVKCRRPAVCHDSRLAQAFIRSGRVLFRSPALEAANRESREHIRGRATVSCRHSWQGRAERSLLNSRLFQEGESVTNVEQGIQSQLRNIERTYGKTIEELVRIVTSSGLTKHGDVVTMLKQRHGMAHAAAHRVSLVARSRQTPPAKDPESSSDPVLKEVYDRLMEAASSLGNDVESSPKTGYVSLRRRKQFAMLQAGKKWINLGLILPNHPPSKRLESAVKWNALFTHRVRVATTAEIDRELKTWLNEAYQAAG
;
A
#
# COMPACT_ATOMS: atom_id res chain seq x y z
N MET A 1 2.01 60.12 20.82
CA MET A 1 3.03 59.64 19.85
C MET A 1 2.68 58.21 19.49
N GLY A 2 1.85 58.04 18.46
CA GLY A 2 1.47 56.75 17.90
C GLY A 2 1.82 56.76 16.42
N ALA A 3 2.67 55.82 16.00
CA ALA A 3 3.02 55.65 14.59
C ALA A 3 2.04 54.65 13.94
N PRO A 4 1.39 55.00 12.82
CA PRO A 4 0.50 54.09 12.12
C PRO A 4 1.29 53.09 11.26
N TRP A 5 0.84 51.84 11.27
CA TRP A 5 1.35 50.75 10.45
C TRP A 5 1.01 50.95 8.96
N PRO A 6 1.89 50.56 8.02
CA PRO A 6 1.59 50.65 6.59
C PRO A 6 0.64 49.54 6.14
N PRO A 7 -0.23 49.78 5.14
CA PRO A 7 -1.13 48.76 4.61
C PRO A 7 -0.39 47.69 3.79
N ALA A 8 -0.84 46.44 3.94
CA ALA A 8 -0.34 45.28 3.22
C ALA A 8 -0.67 45.38 1.72
N ASN A 9 0.37 45.43 0.89
CA ASN A 9 0.26 45.28 -0.57
C ASN A 9 -0.02 43.81 -0.92
N ILE A 10 -1.20 43.55 -1.48
CA ILE A 10 -1.55 42.26 -2.09
C ILE A 10 -0.94 42.24 -3.50
N THR A 11 0.20 41.58 -3.66
CA THR A 11 0.78 41.30 -4.98
C THR A 11 0.10 40.06 -5.58
N VAL A 12 -0.73 40.27 -6.59
CA VAL A 12 -1.29 39.20 -7.43
C VAL A 12 -0.21 38.73 -8.39
N ILE A 13 0.37 37.54 -8.14
CA ILE A 13 1.34 36.91 -9.04
C ILE A 13 0.56 36.13 -10.12
N LEU A 14 0.45 36.70 -11.32
CA LEU A 14 -0.04 36.02 -12.52
C LEU A 14 1.02 35.01 -13.01
N LEU A 15 0.89 33.75 -12.60
CA LEU A 15 1.74 32.66 -13.06
C LEU A 15 1.28 32.21 -14.46
N SER A 16 2.00 32.63 -15.50
CA SER A 16 1.78 32.19 -16.87
C SER A 16 2.33 30.77 -17.08
N ILE A 17 1.46 29.77 -17.14
CA ILE A 17 1.84 28.38 -17.47
C ILE A 17 1.94 28.25 -19.00
N ARG A 18 3.16 28.23 -19.53
CA ARG A 18 3.43 27.83 -20.93
C ARG A 18 3.32 26.32 -21.06
N VAL A 19 2.21 25.83 -21.62
CA VAL A 19 2.10 24.44 -22.10
C VAL A 19 2.89 24.31 -23.40
N LYS A 20 4.02 23.61 -23.36
CA LYS A 20 4.86 23.33 -24.52
C LYS A 20 4.41 22.03 -25.19
N CYS A 21 3.45 22.12 -26.11
CA CYS A 21 3.05 20.98 -26.94
C CYS A 21 4.19 20.63 -27.92
N ARG A 22 4.68 19.39 -27.86
CA ARG A 22 5.62 18.83 -28.83
C ARG A 22 4.86 18.24 -30.02
N ARG A 23 4.98 18.92 -31.16
CA ARG A 23 4.96 18.42 -32.55
C ARG A 23 3.62 18.18 -33.25
N PRO A 24 3.62 18.26 -34.60
CA PRO A 24 2.61 18.99 -35.36
C PRO A 24 1.65 18.07 -36.12
N ALA A 25 0.38 18.44 -36.17
CA ALA A 25 -0.50 18.06 -37.26
C ALA A 25 -1.51 19.18 -37.47
N VAL A 26 -1.55 19.61 -38.73
CA VAL A 26 -2.33 20.69 -39.34
C VAL A 26 -3.82 20.52 -39.03
N CYS A 27 -4.49 21.60 -38.62
CA CYS A 27 -5.88 21.87 -38.97
C CYS A 27 -6.19 23.37 -38.78
N HIS A 28 -6.45 24.04 -39.90
CA HIS A 28 -7.18 25.30 -39.96
C HIS A 28 -8.53 25.16 -39.25
N ASP A 29 -8.88 26.09 -38.37
CA ASP A 29 -9.98 27.04 -38.59
C ASP A 29 -10.29 27.76 -37.26
N SER A 30 -10.41 29.06 -37.35
CA SER A 30 -10.47 30.02 -36.26
C SER A 30 -11.92 30.39 -35.96
N ARG A 31 -12.48 29.95 -34.83
CA ARG A 31 -13.66 30.58 -34.21
C ARG A 31 -13.60 30.57 -32.70
N LEU A 32 -13.71 31.77 -32.14
CA LEU A 32 -13.79 32.11 -30.72
C LEU A 32 -15.00 31.44 -30.07
N ALA A 33 -14.81 30.73 -28.97
CA ALA A 33 -15.89 30.27 -28.10
C ALA A 33 -15.56 30.64 -26.65
N GLN A 34 -16.20 31.70 -26.16
CA GLN A 34 -16.28 32.02 -24.74
C GLN A 34 -17.35 31.13 -24.11
N ALA A 35 -17.05 30.50 -22.97
CA ALA A 35 -18.00 29.69 -22.21
C ALA A 35 -18.20 30.29 -20.81
N PHE A 36 -19.42 30.77 -20.57
CA PHE A 36 -19.96 31.10 -19.25
C PHE A 36 -20.51 29.82 -18.60
N ILE A 37 -20.18 29.58 -17.33
CA ILE A 37 -20.75 28.48 -16.52
C ILE A 37 -21.69 29.09 -15.49
N ARG A 38 -22.98 28.72 -15.55
CA ARG A 38 -23.91 28.87 -14.43
C ARG A 38 -24.88 27.69 -14.39
N SER A 39 -25.07 27.15 -13.19
CA SER A 39 -26.13 26.20 -12.78
C SER A 39 -25.94 24.74 -13.22
N GLY A 40 -25.50 23.91 -12.28
CA GLY A 40 -25.25 22.49 -12.46
C GLY A 40 -26.43 21.70 -13.03
N ARG A 41 -26.24 21.18 -14.25
CA ARG A 41 -26.67 19.86 -14.71
C ARG A 41 -25.96 19.57 -16.03
N VAL A 42 -25.16 18.51 -16.04
CA VAL A 42 -24.52 18.01 -17.25
C VAL A 42 -25.49 17.00 -17.89
N LEU A 43 -26.10 17.39 -19.01
CA LEU A 43 -26.78 16.47 -19.92
C LEU A 43 -25.98 16.41 -21.21
N PHE A 44 -25.19 15.36 -21.39
CA PHE A 44 -24.62 15.03 -22.68
C PHE A 44 -25.60 14.15 -23.45
N ARG A 45 -26.22 14.72 -24.48
CA ARG A 45 -26.89 13.98 -25.56
C ARG A 45 -26.19 14.40 -26.85
N SER A 46 -25.37 13.51 -27.41
CA SER A 46 -24.73 13.72 -28.72
C SER A 46 -25.27 12.66 -29.70
N PRO A 47 -25.90 13.03 -30.83
CA PRO A 47 -26.60 12.11 -31.75
C PRO A 47 -25.71 11.23 -32.66
N ALA A 48 -24.41 11.10 -32.37
CA ALA A 48 -23.45 10.54 -33.31
C ALA A 48 -23.12 9.04 -33.11
N LEU A 49 -23.92 8.29 -32.33
CA LEU A 49 -23.68 6.86 -32.08
C LEU A 49 -24.78 5.91 -32.59
N GLU A 50 -25.84 6.43 -33.22
CA GLU A 50 -26.96 5.60 -33.73
C GLU A 50 -26.88 5.26 -35.23
N ALA A 51 -25.91 5.80 -35.97
CA ALA A 51 -25.74 5.53 -37.40
C ALA A 51 -24.85 4.32 -37.73
N ALA A 52 -24.14 3.73 -36.75
CA ALA A 52 -23.21 2.62 -37.00
C ALA A 52 -23.81 1.21 -36.76
N ASN A 53 -25.08 1.10 -36.36
CA ASN A 53 -25.73 -0.18 -36.03
C ASN A 53 -26.89 -0.55 -36.97
N ARG A 54 -26.92 0.03 -38.18
CA ARG A 54 -27.95 -0.24 -39.20
C ARG A 54 -27.43 -0.88 -40.49
N GLU A 55 -26.11 -1.03 -40.65
CA GLU A 55 -25.49 -1.50 -41.89
C GLU A 55 -25.00 -2.96 -41.83
N SER A 56 -25.31 -3.71 -40.78
CA SER A 56 -24.91 -5.13 -40.63
C SER A 56 -26.08 -6.10 -40.51
N ARG A 57 -27.30 -5.71 -40.92
CA ARG A 57 -28.51 -6.55 -40.78
C ARG A 57 -29.34 -6.79 -42.05
N GLU A 58 -28.88 -6.40 -43.24
CA GLU A 58 -29.65 -6.59 -44.49
C GLU A 58 -28.89 -7.24 -45.64
N HIS A 59 -27.90 -8.08 -45.35
CA HIS A 59 -27.35 -9.03 -46.33
C HIS A 59 -27.10 -10.37 -45.64
N ILE A 60 -28.07 -11.28 -45.77
CA ILE A 60 -27.94 -12.74 -45.95
C ILE A 60 -29.38 -13.29 -45.88
N ARG A 61 -30.07 -13.26 -47.02
CA ARG A 61 -31.12 -14.20 -47.36
C ARG A 61 -30.73 -14.84 -48.70
N GLY A 62 -30.51 -16.14 -48.69
CA GLY A 62 -30.61 -16.98 -49.89
C GLY A 62 -29.35 -17.72 -50.32
N ARG A 63 -29.44 -19.06 -50.27
CA ARG A 63 -28.57 -20.10 -50.88
C ARG A 63 -27.21 -20.31 -50.18
N ALA A 64 -26.71 -21.53 -49.96
CA ALA A 64 -27.08 -22.84 -50.44
C ALA A 64 -26.74 -23.91 -49.39
N THR A 65 -27.54 -24.97 -49.36
CA THR A 65 -27.21 -26.26 -48.77
C THR A 65 -26.01 -26.88 -49.48
N VAL A 66 -24.90 -27.12 -48.78
CA VAL A 66 -23.98 -28.23 -49.09
C VAL A 66 -23.44 -28.79 -47.77
N SER A 67 -23.70 -30.08 -47.61
CA SER A 67 -23.17 -30.98 -46.60
C SER A 67 -21.64 -30.98 -46.59
N CYS A 68 -21.05 -30.80 -45.41
CA CYS A 68 -19.76 -31.41 -45.08
C CYS A 68 -19.81 -31.98 -43.67
N ARG A 69 -20.27 -33.23 -43.61
CA ARG A 69 -20.11 -34.16 -42.50
C ARG A 69 -18.63 -34.54 -42.45
N HIS A 70 -17.84 -34.05 -41.49
CA HIS A 70 -16.58 -34.69 -41.07
C HIS A 70 -16.28 -34.42 -39.58
N SER A 71 -16.04 -35.52 -38.88
CA SER A 71 -15.37 -35.68 -37.58
C SER A 71 -15.90 -34.93 -36.36
N TRP A 72 -16.98 -35.45 -35.78
CA TRP A 72 -17.16 -35.50 -34.33
C TRP A 72 -16.31 -36.64 -33.78
N GLN A 73 -15.12 -36.34 -33.26
CA GLN A 73 -14.42 -37.19 -32.28
C GLN A 73 -13.21 -36.41 -31.76
N GLY A 74 -13.13 -36.24 -30.43
CA GLY A 74 -11.89 -35.84 -29.74
C GLY A 74 -11.84 -34.44 -29.13
N ARG A 75 -12.85 -34.00 -28.37
CA ARG A 75 -12.67 -32.84 -27.46
C ARG A 75 -13.51 -32.89 -26.17
N ALA A 76 -13.77 -34.08 -25.63
CA ALA A 76 -14.53 -34.24 -24.38
C ALA A 76 -13.74 -34.88 -23.22
N GLU A 77 -12.47 -35.24 -23.39
CA GLU A 77 -11.65 -35.89 -22.34
C GLU A 77 -10.34 -35.16 -22.02
N ARG A 78 -10.35 -33.83 -22.11
CA ARG A 78 -9.31 -32.97 -21.51
C ARG A 78 -9.90 -31.89 -20.60
N SER A 79 -11.09 -32.14 -20.06
CA SER A 79 -11.83 -31.21 -19.20
C SER A 79 -11.93 -31.64 -17.74
N LEU A 80 -11.35 -32.78 -17.34
CA LEU A 80 -11.43 -33.30 -15.97
C LEU A 80 -10.07 -33.53 -15.30
N LEU A 81 -8.99 -32.98 -15.87
CA LEU A 81 -7.65 -33.02 -15.29
C LEU A 81 -7.02 -31.64 -15.11
N ASN A 82 -7.82 -30.56 -15.19
CA ASN A 82 -7.33 -29.19 -15.01
C ASN A 82 -8.13 -28.38 -13.97
N SER A 83 -8.83 -29.05 -13.06
CA SER A 83 -9.76 -28.44 -12.09
C SER A 83 -9.41 -28.72 -10.62
N ARG A 84 -8.15 -29.07 -10.30
CA ARG A 84 -7.68 -29.31 -8.91
C ARG A 84 -6.33 -28.70 -8.53
N LEU A 85 -5.81 -27.72 -9.28
CA LEU A 85 -4.60 -26.98 -8.92
C LEU A 85 -4.74 -25.48 -9.18
N PHE A 86 -5.90 -24.90 -8.85
CA PHE A 86 -6.07 -23.46 -8.89
C PHE A 86 -6.83 -23.01 -7.65
N GLN A 87 -6.09 -22.30 -6.80
CA GLN A 87 -6.47 -21.53 -5.61
C GLN A 87 -5.90 -22.09 -4.30
N GLU A 88 -4.59 -21.89 -4.13
CA GLU A 88 -3.94 -21.52 -2.86
C GLU A 88 -2.43 -21.33 -3.17
N GLY A 89 -1.97 -20.09 -3.40
CA GLY A 89 -0.52 -19.78 -3.42
C GLY A 89 0.07 -18.80 -4.43
N GLU A 90 -0.67 -18.20 -5.38
CA GLU A 90 -0.05 -17.44 -6.50
C GLU A 90 0.21 -15.93 -6.28
N SER A 91 -0.12 -15.34 -5.13
CA SER A 91 0.06 -13.88 -4.95
C SER A 91 1.46 -13.47 -4.48
N VAL A 92 2.25 -14.38 -3.92
CA VAL A 92 3.58 -14.08 -3.34
C VAL A 92 4.68 -14.14 -4.40
N THR A 93 4.53 -14.97 -5.43
CA THR A 93 5.56 -15.17 -6.48
C THR A 93 5.65 -13.99 -7.45
N ASN A 94 4.53 -13.36 -7.82
CA ASN A 94 4.53 -12.25 -8.77
C ASN A 94 5.25 -11.00 -8.22
N VAL A 95 4.97 -10.63 -6.97
CA VAL A 95 5.58 -9.44 -6.35
C VAL A 95 7.09 -9.63 -6.18
N GLU A 96 7.52 -10.78 -5.65
CA GLU A 96 8.94 -11.05 -5.43
C GLU A 96 9.70 -11.13 -6.76
N GLN A 97 9.15 -11.83 -7.76
CA GLN A 97 9.73 -11.87 -9.10
C GLN A 97 9.85 -10.48 -9.73
N GLY A 98 8.83 -9.62 -9.54
CA GLY A 98 8.85 -8.23 -9.97
C GLY A 98 9.95 -7.42 -9.29
N ILE A 99 10.15 -7.59 -7.99
CA ILE A 99 11.24 -6.95 -7.23
C ILE A 99 12.60 -7.42 -7.74
N GLN A 100 12.80 -8.72 -7.90
CA GLN A 100 14.07 -9.27 -8.40
C GLN A 100 14.40 -8.79 -9.82
N SER A 101 13.39 -8.67 -10.68
CA SER A 101 13.56 -8.09 -12.02
C SER A 101 14.00 -6.62 -11.96
N GLN A 102 13.42 -5.83 -11.05
CA GLN A 102 13.84 -4.44 -10.84
C GLN A 102 15.29 -4.36 -10.36
N LEU A 103 15.73 -5.24 -9.46
CA LEU A 103 17.10 -5.26 -8.96
C LEU A 103 18.09 -5.57 -10.10
N ARG A 104 17.86 -6.61 -10.88
CA ARG A 104 18.71 -6.94 -12.06
C ARG A 104 18.79 -5.79 -13.06
N ASN A 105 17.67 -5.10 -13.29
CA ASN A 105 17.67 -3.94 -14.19
C ASN A 105 18.49 -2.77 -13.63
N ILE A 106 18.43 -2.53 -12.32
CA ILE A 106 19.26 -1.50 -11.67
C ILE A 106 20.75 -1.86 -11.82
N GLU A 107 21.13 -3.11 -11.54
CA GLU A 107 22.53 -3.55 -11.69
C GLU A 107 23.02 -3.37 -13.13
N ARG A 108 22.21 -3.79 -14.10
CA ARG A 108 22.52 -3.64 -15.52
C ARG A 108 22.62 -2.18 -15.97
N THR A 109 21.75 -1.29 -15.48
CA THR A 109 21.71 0.12 -15.90
C THR A 109 22.83 0.94 -15.27
N TYR A 110 23.17 0.68 -14.01
CA TYR A 110 24.16 1.49 -13.27
C TYR A 110 25.52 0.81 -13.11
N GLY A 111 25.67 -0.44 -13.57
CA GLY A 111 26.94 -1.18 -13.58
C GLY A 111 27.51 -1.46 -12.19
N LYS A 112 26.66 -1.51 -11.16
CA LYS A 112 27.03 -1.79 -9.77
C LYS A 112 26.09 -2.82 -9.19
N THR A 113 26.60 -3.76 -8.41
CA THR A 113 25.72 -4.74 -7.76
C THR A 113 24.86 -4.07 -6.69
N ILE A 114 23.74 -4.68 -6.35
CA ILE A 114 22.91 -4.19 -5.25
C ILE A 114 23.71 -4.13 -3.95
N GLU A 115 24.60 -5.09 -3.70
CA GLU A 115 25.46 -5.13 -2.50
C GLU A 115 26.46 -3.97 -2.46
N GLU A 116 27.03 -3.58 -3.60
CA GLU A 116 27.87 -2.38 -3.70
C GLU A 116 27.09 -1.10 -3.43
N LEU A 117 25.89 -0.99 -4.00
CA LEU A 117 25.00 0.15 -3.79
C LEU A 117 24.54 0.24 -2.33
N VAL A 118 24.23 -0.89 -1.70
CA VAL A 118 23.93 -0.96 -0.26
C VAL A 118 25.13 -0.53 0.56
N ARG A 119 26.35 -0.97 0.22
CA ARG A 119 27.58 -0.54 0.90
C ARG A 119 27.79 0.97 0.79
N ILE A 120 27.52 1.58 -0.36
CA ILE A 120 27.58 3.04 -0.56
C ILE A 120 26.55 3.76 0.33
N VAL A 121 25.33 3.24 0.42
CA VAL A 121 24.30 3.82 1.29
C VAL A 121 24.73 3.72 2.75
N THR A 122 25.21 2.55 3.19
CA THR A 122 25.65 2.34 4.58
C THR A 122 26.87 3.21 4.92
N SER A 123 27.85 3.34 4.01
CA SER A 123 29.03 4.18 4.24
C SER A 123 28.73 5.68 4.21
N SER A 124 27.61 6.10 3.61
CA SER A 124 27.19 7.51 3.61
C SER A 124 26.75 8.02 4.98
N GLY A 125 26.40 7.13 5.92
CA GLY A 125 25.91 7.49 7.26
C GLY A 125 24.51 8.13 7.27
N LEU A 126 23.83 8.23 6.12
CA LEU A 126 22.51 8.83 6.01
C LEU A 126 21.43 7.91 6.59
N THR A 127 20.66 8.42 7.54
CA THR A 127 19.58 7.67 8.20
C THR A 127 18.20 7.93 7.59
N LYS A 128 18.00 9.10 6.98
CA LYS A 128 16.74 9.49 6.36
C LYS A 128 16.64 8.95 4.94
N HIS A 129 15.53 8.29 4.64
CA HIS A 129 15.23 7.75 3.31
C HIS A 129 15.35 8.81 2.19
N GLY A 130 14.77 9.99 2.39
CA GLY A 130 14.79 11.06 1.39
C GLY A 130 16.19 11.55 1.05
N ASP A 131 17.07 11.61 2.05
CA ASP A 131 18.46 12.02 1.87
C ASP A 131 19.24 10.96 1.09
N VAL A 132 19.02 9.67 1.41
CA VAL A 132 19.60 8.54 0.66
C VAL A 132 19.17 8.58 -0.81
N VAL A 133 17.87 8.76 -1.09
CA VAL A 133 17.36 8.86 -2.47
C VAL A 133 17.98 10.05 -3.18
N THR A 134 18.09 11.20 -2.52
CA THR A 134 18.69 12.41 -3.10
C THR A 134 20.18 12.21 -3.40
N MET A 135 20.93 11.60 -2.49
CA MET A 135 22.34 11.28 -2.68
C MET A 135 22.55 10.34 -3.87
N LEU A 136 21.75 9.26 -3.98
CA LEU A 136 21.82 8.32 -5.10
C LEU A 136 21.51 9.00 -6.44
N LYS A 137 20.56 9.93 -6.47
CA LYS A 137 20.26 10.72 -7.68
C LYS A 137 21.42 11.65 -8.04
N GLN A 138 21.98 12.38 -7.07
CA GLN A 138 23.00 13.41 -7.32
C GLN A 138 24.38 12.82 -7.60
N ARG A 139 24.82 11.83 -6.83
CA ARG A 139 26.17 11.25 -6.93
C ARG A 139 26.27 10.11 -7.93
N HIS A 140 25.17 9.39 -8.17
CA HIS A 140 25.15 8.21 -9.03
C HIS A 140 24.22 8.34 -10.24
N GLY A 141 23.65 9.53 -10.48
CA GLY A 141 22.80 9.79 -11.65
C GLY A 141 21.54 8.94 -11.72
N MET A 142 21.11 8.36 -10.59
CA MET A 142 20.00 7.42 -10.58
C MET A 142 18.66 8.08 -10.87
N ALA A 143 17.83 7.41 -11.68
CA ALA A 143 16.41 7.72 -11.81
C ALA A 143 15.70 7.48 -10.46
N HIS A 144 14.59 8.20 -10.23
CA HIS A 144 13.90 8.16 -8.94
C HIS A 144 13.48 6.74 -8.51
N ALA A 145 12.90 5.96 -9.43
CA ALA A 145 12.47 4.59 -9.12
C ALA A 145 13.64 3.68 -8.70
N ALA A 146 14.79 3.80 -9.36
CA ALA A 146 16.00 3.04 -9.03
C ALA A 146 16.56 3.47 -7.67
N ALA A 147 16.74 4.77 -7.44
CA ALA A 147 17.21 5.31 -6.17
C ALA A 147 16.28 4.93 -5.00
N HIS A 148 14.97 4.99 -5.23
CA HIS A 148 13.96 4.55 -4.26
C HIS A 148 14.12 3.07 -3.93
N ARG A 149 14.19 2.19 -4.94
CA ARG A 149 14.36 0.74 -4.74
C ARG A 149 15.64 0.41 -3.96
N VAL A 150 16.77 0.97 -4.36
CA VAL A 150 18.07 0.77 -3.68
C VAL A 150 17.99 1.23 -2.22
N SER A 151 17.38 2.38 -1.96
CA SER A 151 17.25 2.90 -0.59
C SER A 151 16.34 2.05 0.31
N LEU A 152 15.36 1.33 -0.26
CA LEU A 152 14.53 0.37 0.47
C LEU A 152 15.33 -0.89 0.80
N VAL A 153 16.05 -1.43 -0.19
CA VAL A 153 16.91 -2.60 0.01
C VAL A 153 18.00 -2.31 1.04
N ALA A 154 18.69 -1.17 0.93
CA ALA A 154 19.72 -0.81 1.91
C ALA A 154 19.17 -0.75 3.34
N ARG A 155 17.95 -0.22 3.51
CA ARG A 155 17.29 -0.17 4.82
C ARG A 155 16.87 -1.54 5.34
N SER A 156 16.35 -2.41 4.46
CA SER A 156 15.98 -3.77 4.85
C SER A 156 17.20 -4.62 5.20
N ARG A 157 18.38 -4.33 4.63
CA ARG A 157 19.66 -4.96 5.04
C ARG A 157 20.18 -4.43 6.37
N GLN A 158 19.93 -3.17 6.70
CA GLN A 158 20.36 -2.55 7.96
C GLN A 158 19.41 -2.83 9.13
N THR A 159 18.13 -3.06 8.85
CA THR A 159 17.13 -3.38 9.88
C THR A 159 17.10 -4.89 10.04
N PRO A 160 17.36 -5.45 11.24
CA PRO A 160 17.17 -6.88 11.46
C PRO A 160 15.71 -7.23 11.10
N PRO A 161 15.46 -8.40 10.48
CA PRO A 161 14.11 -8.80 10.12
C PRO A 161 13.25 -8.71 11.37
N ALA A 162 12.13 -8.00 11.25
CA ALA A 162 11.20 -7.89 12.35
C ALA A 162 10.69 -9.31 12.64
N LYS A 163 10.94 -9.80 13.86
CA LYS A 163 10.57 -11.16 14.25
C LYS A 163 9.05 -11.26 14.25
N ASP A 164 8.51 -12.26 13.57
CA ASP A 164 7.09 -12.56 13.71
C ASP A 164 6.83 -12.99 15.15
N PRO A 165 5.87 -12.36 15.86
CA PRO A 165 5.61 -12.67 17.26
C PRO A 165 5.17 -14.11 17.48
N GLU A 166 4.50 -14.70 16.51
CA GLU A 166 4.14 -16.13 16.51
C GLU A 166 5.36 -17.06 16.43
N SER A 167 6.42 -16.63 15.73
CA SER A 167 7.69 -17.37 15.56
C SER A 167 8.76 -16.95 16.57
N SER A 168 8.34 -16.42 17.73
CA SER A 168 9.30 -16.08 18.79
C SER A 168 10.07 -17.33 19.23
N SER A 169 11.39 -17.27 19.16
CA SER A 169 12.29 -18.32 19.65
C SER A 169 12.36 -18.39 21.18
N ASP A 170 11.81 -17.38 21.87
CA ASP A 170 11.72 -17.32 23.32
C ASP A 170 10.36 -17.91 23.77
N PRO A 171 10.36 -19.05 24.49
CA PRO A 171 9.13 -19.69 24.97
C PRO A 171 8.28 -18.80 25.86
N VAL A 172 8.89 -17.94 26.68
CA VAL A 172 8.16 -17.03 27.59
C VAL A 172 7.39 -16.00 26.77
N LEU A 173 8.05 -15.40 25.77
CA LEU A 173 7.38 -14.44 24.89
C LEU A 173 6.32 -15.12 24.02
N LYS A 174 6.53 -16.38 23.63
CA LYS A 174 5.49 -17.15 22.92
C LYS A 174 4.26 -17.34 23.80
N GLU A 175 4.41 -17.69 25.06
CA GLU A 175 3.29 -17.83 26.00
C GLU A 175 2.56 -16.50 26.21
N VAL A 176 3.30 -15.39 26.34
CA VAL A 176 2.71 -14.04 26.41
C VAL A 176 1.92 -13.71 25.15
N TYR A 177 2.45 -14.04 23.97
CA TYR A 177 1.76 -13.84 22.70
C TYR A 177 0.46 -14.64 22.65
N ASP A 178 0.53 -15.95 22.93
CA ASP A 178 -0.61 -16.86 22.88
C ASP A 178 -1.70 -16.39 23.86
N ARG A 179 -1.32 -15.93 25.07
CA ARG A 179 -2.26 -15.42 26.07
C ARG A 179 -2.89 -14.07 25.69
N LEU A 180 -2.16 -13.18 25.01
CA LEU A 180 -2.70 -11.93 24.47
C LEU A 180 -3.68 -12.19 23.32
N MET A 181 -3.36 -13.15 22.45
CA MET A 181 -4.23 -13.59 21.37
C MET A 181 -5.52 -14.20 21.91
N GLU A 182 -5.43 -15.08 22.92
CA GLU A 182 -6.60 -15.64 23.59
C GLU A 182 -7.46 -14.53 24.23
N ALA A 183 -6.83 -13.58 24.94
CA ALA A 183 -7.54 -12.46 25.53
C ALA A 183 -8.27 -11.61 24.47
N ALA A 184 -7.63 -11.35 23.32
CA ALA A 184 -8.26 -10.61 22.23
C ALA A 184 -9.42 -11.37 21.60
N SER A 185 -9.23 -12.65 21.27
CA SER A 185 -10.27 -13.51 20.66
C SER A 185 -11.45 -13.73 21.61
N SER A 186 -11.23 -13.66 22.92
CA SER A 186 -12.32 -13.78 23.92
C SER A 186 -13.25 -12.56 23.98
N LEU A 187 -12.89 -11.43 23.36
CA LEU A 187 -13.71 -10.21 23.36
C LEU A 187 -14.94 -10.33 22.46
N GLY A 188 -14.86 -11.11 21.39
CA GLY A 188 -15.96 -11.33 20.47
C GLY A 188 -15.60 -12.20 19.26
N ASN A 189 -16.61 -12.77 18.63
CA ASN A 189 -16.46 -13.68 17.48
C ASN A 189 -16.11 -12.96 16.16
N ASP A 190 -16.06 -11.63 16.17
CA ASP A 190 -15.77 -10.76 15.02
C ASP A 190 -14.36 -10.15 15.08
N VAL A 191 -13.48 -10.73 15.90
CA VAL A 191 -12.06 -10.39 15.93
C VAL A 191 -11.33 -11.15 14.83
N GLU A 192 -10.74 -10.39 13.91
CA GLU A 192 -9.87 -10.87 12.84
C GLU A 192 -8.41 -10.60 13.19
N SER A 193 -7.55 -11.59 12.98
CA SER A 193 -6.10 -11.43 13.05
C SER A 193 -5.50 -11.38 11.65
N SER A 194 -4.59 -10.44 11.42
CA SER A 194 -3.89 -10.27 10.14
C SER A 194 -2.39 -10.23 10.38
N PRO A 195 -1.67 -11.33 10.13
CA PRO A 195 -0.21 -11.35 10.17
C PRO A 195 0.37 -10.41 9.11
N LYS A 196 1.28 -9.54 9.53
CA LYS A 196 2.06 -8.66 8.66
C LYS A 196 3.54 -8.85 9.00
N THR A 197 4.43 -8.43 8.11
CA THR A 197 5.87 -8.54 8.33
C THR A 197 6.27 -7.88 9.65
N GLY A 198 6.58 -8.70 10.67
CA GLY A 198 7.08 -8.25 11.96
C GLY A 198 6.05 -7.89 13.02
N TYR A 199 4.75 -8.03 12.75
CA TYR A 199 3.70 -7.78 13.74
C TYR A 199 2.36 -8.39 13.30
N VAL A 200 1.50 -8.68 14.28
CA VAL A 200 0.14 -9.16 14.04
C VAL A 200 -0.84 -8.03 14.32
N SER A 201 -1.66 -7.70 13.33
CA SER A 201 -2.71 -6.70 13.45
C SER A 201 -4.00 -7.35 13.94
N LEU A 202 -4.64 -6.77 14.95
CA LEU A 202 -5.94 -7.20 15.44
C LEU A 202 -7.00 -6.19 15.02
N ARG A 203 -8.06 -6.70 14.40
CA ARG A 203 -9.08 -5.90 13.74
C ARG A 203 -10.47 -6.45 14.04
N ARG A 204 -11.44 -5.54 14.11
CA ARG A 204 -12.87 -5.81 14.05
C ARG A 204 -13.43 -5.13 12.78
N ARG A 205 -14.33 -4.15 12.89
CA ARG A 205 -14.62 -3.25 11.76
C ARG A 205 -13.41 -2.41 11.38
N LYS A 206 -12.63 -1.96 12.37
CA LYS A 206 -11.36 -1.25 12.21
C LYS A 206 -10.25 -1.93 13.01
N GLN A 207 -8.99 -1.63 12.69
CA GLN A 207 -7.85 -2.07 13.49
C GLN A 207 -7.93 -1.43 14.88
N PHE A 208 -7.71 -2.19 15.94
CA PHE A 208 -7.81 -1.69 17.32
C PHE A 208 -6.58 -2.02 18.17
N ALA A 209 -5.90 -3.12 17.85
CA ALA A 209 -4.68 -3.51 18.51
C ALA A 209 -3.62 -4.03 17.53
N MET A 210 -2.37 -4.08 17.98
CA MET A 210 -1.30 -4.79 17.30
C MET A 210 -0.37 -5.47 18.30
N LEU A 211 0.18 -6.60 17.91
CA LEU A 211 1.19 -7.33 18.66
C LEU A 211 2.50 -7.32 17.86
N GLN A 212 3.54 -6.71 18.40
CA GLN A 212 4.87 -6.71 17.80
C GLN A 212 5.88 -7.38 18.74
N ALA A 213 6.61 -8.37 18.24
CA ALA A 213 7.67 -9.03 18.98
C ALA A 213 8.81 -8.05 19.29
N GLY A 214 9.21 -7.96 20.56
CA GLY A 214 10.44 -7.29 20.97
C GLY A 214 11.54 -8.28 21.33
N LYS A 215 12.67 -7.76 21.84
CA LYS A 215 13.76 -8.60 22.34
C LYS A 215 13.51 -9.17 23.74
N LYS A 216 12.77 -8.44 24.57
CA LYS A 216 12.54 -8.74 26.00
C LYS A 216 11.06 -8.75 26.40
N TRP A 217 10.18 -8.28 25.52
CA TRP A 217 8.75 -8.11 25.76
C TRP A 217 8.02 -8.04 24.43
N ILE A 218 6.71 -8.28 24.46
CA ILE A 218 5.81 -8.00 23.36
C ILE A 218 5.30 -6.58 23.49
N ASN A 219 5.31 -5.84 22.39
CA ASN A 219 4.70 -4.52 22.32
C ASN A 219 3.25 -4.69 21.88
N LEU A 220 2.32 -4.42 22.80
CA LEU A 220 0.89 -4.32 22.53
C LEU A 220 0.56 -2.86 22.19
N GLY A 221 0.30 -2.57 20.92
CA GLY A 221 -0.22 -1.27 20.50
C GLY A 221 -1.74 -1.23 20.64
N LEU A 222 -2.29 -0.13 21.16
CA LEU A 222 -3.73 0.08 21.35
C LEU A 222 -4.19 1.42 20.75
N ILE A 223 -5.39 1.40 20.17
CA ILE A 223 -6.10 2.62 19.72
C ILE A 223 -7.16 2.98 20.77
N LEU A 224 -6.78 3.90 21.65
CA LEU A 224 -7.52 4.42 22.80
C LEU A 224 -7.47 5.96 22.74
N PRO A 225 -8.33 6.60 21.92
CA PRO A 225 -8.29 8.05 21.73
C PRO A 225 -8.62 8.85 23.00
N ASN A 226 -9.35 8.24 23.94
CA ASN A 226 -9.87 8.92 25.14
C ASN A 226 -9.09 8.60 26.42
N HIS A 227 -7.90 8.00 26.32
CA HIS A 227 -7.06 7.70 27.48
C HIS A 227 -5.84 8.61 27.56
N PRO A 228 -5.51 9.17 28.73
CA PRO A 228 -4.21 9.78 28.93
C PRO A 228 -3.13 8.68 29.08
N PRO A 229 -1.91 8.90 28.55
CA PRO A 229 -0.79 8.01 28.79
C PRO A 229 -0.49 7.88 30.29
N SER A 230 -0.10 6.68 30.72
CA SER A 230 0.34 6.37 32.07
C SER A 230 1.77 5.81 32.06
N LYS A 231 2.32 5.46 33.24
CA LYS A 231 3.64 4.79 33.32
C LYS A 231 3.67 3.46 32.57
N ARG A 232 2.55 2.72 32.56
CA ARG A 232 2.41 1.41 31.90
C ARG A 232 1.83 1.55 30.50
N LEU A 233 0.86 2.44 30.33
CA LEU A 233 0.24 2.77 29.05
C LEU A 233 1.00 3.92 28.40
N GLU A 234 2.14 3.61 27.80
CA GLU A 234 3.01 4.60 27.17
C GLU A 234 2.34 5.22 25.93
N SER A 235 2.69 6.47 25.59
CA SER A 235 2.30 7.05 24.30
C SER A 235 3.00 6.34 23.13
N ALA A 236 2.23 5.94 22.12
CA ALA A 236 2.76 5.30 20.92
C ALA A 236 3.18 6.30 19.82
N VAL A 237 2.98 7.60 19.97
CA VAL A 237 3.21 8.61 18.91
C VAL A 237 4.63 8.53 18.31
N LYS A 238 5.66 8.35 19.14
CA LYS A 238 7.05 8.21 18.67
C LYS A 238 7.37 6.83 18.09
N TRP A 239 6.56 5.83 18.39
CA TRP A 239 6.77 4.43 18.00
C TRP A 239 6.00 4.06 16.74
N ASN A 240 4.71 4.41 16.67
CA ASN A 240 3.85 4.17 15.53
C ASN A 240 2.73 5.24 15.49
N ALA A 241 2.63 5.96 14.38
CA ALA A 241 1.65 7.04 14.21
C ALA A 241 0.18 6.56 14.17
N LEU A 242 -0.06 5.26 13.91
CA LEU A 242 -1.41 4.68 13.84
C LEU A 242 -1.97 4.34 15.22
N PHE A 243 -1.10 4.19 16.22
CA PHE A 243 -1.48 3.78 17.56
C PHE A 243 -1.37 4.96 18.52
N THR A 244 -2.36 5.05 19.41
CA THR A 244 -2.35 6.07 20.46
C THR A 244 -1.42 5.69 21.60
N HIS A 245 -1.44 4.41 21.97
CA HIS A 245 -0.78 3.89 23.15
C HIS A 245 -0.04 2.59 22.87
N ARG A 246 0.95 2.30 23.72
CA ARG A 246 1.71 1.06 23.74
C ARG A 246 1.85 0.55 25.18
N VAL A 247 1.66 -0.74 25.36
CA VAL A 247 2.03 -1.47 26.57
C VAL A 247 3.13 -2.45 26.23
N ARG A 248 4.14 -2.57 27.09
CA ARG A 248 5.20 -3.58 26.99
C ARG A 248 4.85 -4.70 27.94
N VAL A 249 4.72 -5.92 27.42
CA VAL A 249 4.31 -7.09 28.18
C VAL A 249 5.44 -8.11 28.14
N ALA A 250 6.14 -8.29 29.26
CA ALA A 250 7.26 -9.22 29.35
C ALA A 250 6.83 -10.61 29.85
N THR A 251 5.79 -10.66 30.68
CA THR A 251 5.32 -11.88 31.36
C THR A 251 3.81 -12.02 31.28
N THR A 252 3.30 -13.25 31.43
CA THR A 252 1.84 -13.51 31.42
C THR A 252 1.12 -12.90 32.62
N ALA A 253 1.83 -12.69 33.73
CA ALA A 253 1.32 -12.00 34.92
C ALA A 253 0.95 -10.54 34.66
N GLU A 254 1.58 -9.90 33.67
CA GLU A 254 1.26 -8.54 33.25
C GLU A 254 -0.01 -8.48 32.37
N ILE A 255 -0.63 -9.61 32.04
CA ILE A 255 -1.92 -9.68 31.35
C ILE A 255 -3.04 -9.72 32.40
N ASP A 256 -3.06 -8.69 33.22
CA ASP A 256 -3.99 -8.53 34.33
C ASP A 256 -5.32 -7.89 33.90
N ARG A 257 -6.18 -7.62 34.88
CA ARG A 257 -7.49 -7.01 34.65
C ARG A 257 -7.36 -5.63 34.01
N GLU A 258 -6.36 -4.83 34.40
CA GLU A 258 -6.16 -3.48 33.87
C GLU A 258 -5.85 -3.53 32.38
N LEU A 259 -4.89 -4.37 31.96
CA LEU A 259 -4.55 -4.52 30.54
C LEU A 259 -5.74 -5.04 29.73
N LYS A 260 -6.48 -6.03 30.26
CA LYS A 260 -7.68 -6.57 29.60
C LYS A 260 -8.77 -5.51 29.46
N THR A 261 -8.94 -4.62 30.43
CA THR A 261 -9.87 -3.49 30.33
C THR A 261 -9.51 -2.58 29.16
N TRP A 262 -8.24 -2.16 29.04
CA TRP A 262 -7.79 -1.34 27.91
C TRP A 262 -7.96 -2.05 26.56
N LEU A 263 -7.68 -3.36 26.52
CA LEU A 263 -7.88 -4.14 25.30
C LEU A 263 -9.36 -4.20 24.89
N ASN A 264 -10.26 -4.39 25.86
CA ASN A 264 -11.70 -4.34 25.63
C ASN A 264 -12.17 -2.95 25.20
N GLU A 265 -11.72 -1.87 25.84
CA GLU A 265 -12.06 -0.50 25.45
C GLU A 265 -11.64 -0.19 24.02
N ALA A 266 -10.44 -0.61 23.62
CA ALA A 266 -9.96 -0.48 22.25
C ALA A 266 -10.84 -1.29 21.27
N TYR A 267 -11.22 -2.51 21.63
CA TYR A 267 -12.13 -3.35 20.85
C TYR A 267 -13.52 -2.72 20.69
N GLN A 268 -14.11 -2.18 21.76
CA GLN A 268 -15.40 -1.49 21.70
C GLN A 268 -15.34 -0.23 20.83
N ALA A 269 -14.24 0.55 20.92
CA ALA A 269 -14.02 1.71 20.07
C ALA A 269 -13.84 1.35 18.58
N ALA A 270 -13.48 0.10 18.27
CA ALA A 270 -13.30 -0.40 16.90
C ALA A 270 -14.61 -0.56 16.13
N GLY A 271 -15.75 -0.51 16.83
CA GLY A 271 -17.09 -0.33 16.27
C GLY A 271 -17.83 -1.61 15.95
#